data_AF-A0A8T4Y642-F1
#
_entry.id   AF-A0A8T4Y642-F1
#
_cell.length_a   1.000
_cell.length_b   1.000
_cell.length_c   1.000
_cell.angle_alpha   90.00
_cell.angle_beta   90.00
_cell.angle_gamma   90.00
#
_symmetry.space_group_name_H-M   'P 1'
#
loop_
_entity.id
_entity.type
_entity.pdbx_description
1 polymer ?
#
loop_
_entity_poly.entity_id
_entity_poly.type
_entity_poly.pdbx_seq_one_letter_code
_entity_poly.pdbx_strand_id
1 'polypeptide(L)'
;MNVVIDSFRRFYVKGRPLVIYEKSVVQKNECTFFLVREGVEKKLVILSHGSGLHPISSFEVAERGKFRVGDEAYVFAVCPCSHANISALRKILHFLCPQRAGLKAAVGMGDRIGLVTPGHIRAVKAGIFPVFAQQSVRELSRTVRTFDDVLDDVTWAVFQEGYRDEFGADADHLKSIEDVDKAVSAGYTMFTVDPSEHVENNADCYSLNEITEKFKALPWSDLGRNAESFQDLYVGKKINVENDVFVIDQESLFRMAVKYSAAIAFTTKVFRHVKMTLGHGDFDFEMSVDETDVPTSPLEHVFIALELRRLGVKVTSLALRFIGIFEKAIDYMGDLKEFEASLQRHVSIARSLGPYKISVHSGSDKFSIFPTLGRFASNLIHLKTAGTSYLESLRIVARHDPTLFRELVSFALQRFAEDRKAYHVTTDLSHIPGPNKVLDCDLEKTYLDERNGRQLLHITYGSVLTIKKASGEWVYRDRILRCLMEHEDELYETVAKHLRRHVEAIWS
;
A
#
# COMPACT_ATOMS: atom_id res chain seq x y z
N MET A 1 3.85 -32.04 19.43
CA MET A 1 4.48 -30.80 18.90
C MET A 1 4.84 -29.84 20.03
N ASN A 2 3.88 -29.40 20.85
CA ASN A 2 4.17 -28.49 21.99
C ASN A 2 5.29 -29.02 22.89
N VAL A 3 5.29 -30.32 23.22
CA VAL A 3 6.37 -30.97 24.01
C VAL A 3 7.77 -30.80 23.40
N VAL A 4 7.88 -30.85 22.06
CA VAL A 4 9.17 -30.71 21.36
C VAL A 4 9.63 -29.25 21.36
N ILE A 5 8.71 -28.32 21.08
CA ILE A 5 8.98 -26.88 21.10
C ILE A 5 9.32 -26.41 22.52
N ASP A 6 8.61 -26.88 23.55
CA ASP A 6 8.90 -26.61 24.96
C ASP A 6 10.26 -27.19 25.38
N SER A 7 10.62 -28.36 24.85
CA SER A 7 11.93 -28.96 25.11
C SER A 7 13.05 -28.18 24.40
N PHE A 8 12.82 -27.72 23.17
CA PHE A 8 13.72 -26.79 22.48
C PHE A 8 13.88 -25.49 23.28
N ARG A 9 12.78 -24.87 23.73
CA ARG A 9 12.81 -23.65 24.55
C ARG A 9 13.68 -23.83 25.78
N ARG A 10 13.47 -24.90 26.55
CA ARG A 10 14.27 -25.18 27.76
C ARG A 10 15.75 -25.40 27.43
N PHE A 11 16.04 -26.10 26.34
CA PHE A 11 17.41 -26.39 25.90
C PHE A 11 18.15 -25.13 25.39
N TYR A 12 17.53 -24.39 24.47
CA TYR A 12 18.14 -23.28 23.74
C TYR A 12 18.43 -22.08 24.64
N VAL A 13 17.47 -21.78 25.51
CA VAL A 13 17.40 -20.50 26.18
C VAL A 13 18.35 -20.40 27.37
N LYS A 14 18.72 -21.52 27.99
CA LYS A 14 19.63 -21.61 29.14
C LYS A 14 19.37 -20.55 30.23
N GLY A 15 18.11 -20.16 30.44
CA GLY A 15 17.69 -19.15 31.43
C GLY A 15 17.49 -17.71 30.93
N ARG A 16 17.68 -17.41 29.64
CA ARG A 16 17.35 -16.09 29.03
C ARG A 16 15.83 -15.91 28.81
N PRO A 17 15.30 -14.71 28.60
CA PRO A 17 13.92 -14.54 28.14
C PRO A 17 13.83 -14.84 26.63
N LEU A 18 12.98 -15.80 26.25
CA LEU A 18 12.64 -16.11 24.86
C LEU A 18 11.11 -16.16 24.70
N VAL A 19 10.62 -15.42 23.72
CA VAL A 19 9.22 -15.46 23.29
C VAL A 19 9.12 -16.34 22.05
N ILE A 20 8.15 -17.24 22.01
CA ILE A 20 7.82 -18.04 20.83
C ILE A 20 6.52 -17.48 20.27
N TYR A 21 6.49 -17.19 18.96
CA TYR A 21 5.25 -16.80 18.30
C TYR A 21 4.46 -18.06 17.97
N GLU A 22 3.57 -18.47 18.89
CA GLU A 22 2.84 -19.74 18.79
C GLU A 22 2.06 -19.90 17.47
N LYS A 23 1.51 -18.80 16.92
CA LYS A 23 0.79 -18.82 15.65
C LYS A 23 1.68 -19.08 14.42
N SER A 24 3.00 -18.88 14.57
CA SER A 24 3.97 -19.12 13.49
C SER A 24 4.39 -20.57 13.34
N VAL A 25 3.97 -21.46 14.26
CA VAL A 25 4.33 -22.87 14.21
C VAL A 25 3.69 -23.56 13.00
N VAL A 26 4.52 -24.05 12.07
CA VAL A 26 4.09 -24.74 10.85
C VAL A 26 4.92 -26.00 10.64
N GLN A 27 4.26 -27.12 10.32
CA GLN A 27 4.92 -28.35 9.91
C GLN A 27 4.85 -28.54 8.39
N LYS A 28 6.00 -28.79 7.77
CA LYS A 28 6.12 -29.07 6.34
C LYS A 28 7.40 -29.86 6.07
N ASN A 29 7.33 -30.87 5.20
CA ASN A 29 8.49 -31.67 4.77
C ASN A 29 9.32 -32.21 5.95
N GLU A 30 8.66 -32.83 6.94
CA GLU A 30 9.26 -33.37 8.18
C GLU A 30 9.97 -32.34 9.08
N CYS A 31 9.84 -31.05 8.75
CA CYS A 31 10.38 -29.95 9.54
C CYS A 31 9.26 -29.17 10.22
N THR A 32 9.58 -28.60 11.38
CA THR A 32 8.74 -27.62 12.08
C THR A 32 9.44 -26.26 12.02
N PHE A 33 8.76 -25.26 11.47
CA PHE A 33 9.21 -23.89 11.34
C PHE A 33 8.46 -23.03 12.35
N PHE A 34 9.14 -22.10 13.03
CA PHE A 34 8.50 -21.08 13.87
C PHE A 34 9.43 -19.90 14.13
N LEU A 35 8.85 -18.75 14.49
CA LEU A 35 9.59 -17.59 14.93
C LEU A 35 9.77 -17.58 16.44
N VAL A 36 10.94 -17.10 16.85
CA VAL A 36 11.23 -16.74 18.24
C VAL A 36 11.73 -15.30 18.30
N ARG A 37 11.57 -14.66 19.46
CA ARG A 37 12.14 -13.35 19.77
C ARG A 37 13.01 -13.42 21.01
N GLU A 38 14.24 -12.94 20.87
CA GLU A 38 15.21 -12.75 21.95
C GLU A 38 15.52 -11.25 22.07
N GLY A 39 15.05 -10.61 23.15
CA GLY A 39 15.04 -9.14 23.23
C GLY A 39 14.13 -8.54 22.16
N VAL A 40 14.70 -7.75 21.25
CA VAL A 40 13.98 -7.17 20.09
C VAL A 40 14.24 -7.93 18.78
N GLU A 41 15.15 -8.91 18.78
CA GLU A 41 15.54 -9.62 17.56
C GLU A 41 14.64 -10.84 17.32
N LYS A 42 14.05 -10.91 16.13
CA LYS A 42 13.31 -12.08 15.64
C LYS A 42 14.25 -13.03 14.92
N LYS A 43 14.05 -14.33 15.14
CA LYS A 43 14.83 -15.42 14.53
C LYS A 43 13.89 -16.53 14.07
N LEU A 44 14.19 -17.11 12.91
CA LEU A 44 13.51 -18.31 12.42
C LEU A 44 14.18 -19.55 13.03
N VAL A 45 13.36 -20.44 13.59
CA VAL A 45 13.80 -21.76 14.07
C VAL A 45 13.22 -22.83 13.15
N ILE A 46 14.09 -23.75 12.75
CA ILE A 46 13.73 -24.95 11.99
C ILE A 46 14.13 -26.17 12.81
N LEU A 47 13.16 -27.02 13.13
CA LEU A 47 13.38 -28.31 13.79
C LEU A 47 13.15 -29.44 12.81
N SER A 48 14.03 -30.44 12.82
CA SER A 48 13.89 -31.66 12.03
C SER A 48 14.06 -32.88 12.92
N HIS A 49 13.26 -33.92 12.67
CA HIS A 49 13.38 -35.21 13.35
C HIS A 49 14.53 -36.05 12.75
N GLY A 50 15.37 -36.63 13.60
CA GLY A 50 16.52 -37.44 13.16
C GLY A 50 17.66 -36.62 12.55
N SER A 51 18.40 -37.20 11.60
CA SER A 51 19.55 -36.56 10.91
C SER A 51 19.20 -35.90 9.58
N GLY A 52 17.92 -35.88 9.19
CA GLY A 52 17.45 -35.33 7.92
C GLY A 52 17.62 -33.81 7.85
N LEU A 53 18.49 -33.34 6.95
CA LEU A 53 18.87 -31.93 6.78
C LEU A 53 18.26 -31.27 5.53
N HIS A 54 17.41 -31.96 4.79
CA HIS A 54 17.13 -31.62 3.38
C HIS A 54 16.62 -30.20 3.11
N PRO A 55 15.73 -29.58 3.91
CA PRO A 55 15.36 -28.17 3.70
C PRO A 55 16.29 -27.18 4.42
N ILE A 56 17.13 -27.59 5.38
CA ILE A 56 18.00 -26.67 6.14
C ILE A 56 19.15 -26.13 5.27
N SER A 57 19.60 -26.87 4.26
CA SER A 57 20.72 -26.45 3.40
C SER A 57 20.44 -25.20 2.55
N SER A 58 19.17 -24.82 2.37
CA SER A 58 18.79 -23.60 1.64
C SER A 58 18.70 -22.36 2.52
N PHE A 59 18.95 -22.47 3.82
CA PHE A 59 18.88 -21.35 4.76
C PHE A 59 20.28 -20.89 5.19
N GLU A 60 20.41 -19.60 5.40
CA GLU A 60 21.53 -19.01 6.13
C GLU A 60 21.33 -19.31 7.62
N VAL A 61 22.23 -20.10 8.20
CA VAL A 61 22.11 -20.58 9.59
C VAL A 61 23.12 -19.87 10.48
N ALA A 62 22.64 -19.19 11.51
CA ALA A 62 23.48 -18.56 12.52
C ALA A 62 23.93 -19.55 13.60
N GLU A 63 23.03 -20.44 14.03
CA GLU A 63 23.30 -21.46 15.05
C GLU A 63 22.64 -22.78 14.69
N ARG A 64 23.33 -23.89 14.93
CA ARG A 64 22.78 -25.25 14.75
C ARG A 64 23.16 -26.14 15.91
N GLY A 65 22.30 -27.09 16.24
CA GLY A 65 22.60 -28.06 17.28
C GLY A 65 21.67 -29.25 17.27
N LYS A 66 21.83 -30.10 18.28
CA LYS A 66 21.02 -31.29 18.49
C LYS A 66 20.52 -31.32 19.92
N PHE A 67 19.29 -31.78 20.11
CA PHE A 67 18.71 -32.03 21.42
C PHE A 67 17.86 -33.30 21.38
N ARG A 68 17.50 -33.82 22.55
CA ARG A 68 16.68 -35.03 22.67
C ARG A 68 15.36 -34.71 23.37
N VAL A 69 14.31 -35.40 22.96
CA VAL A 69 13.01 -35.40 23.63
C VAL A 69 12.67 -36.86 23.91
N GLY A 70 12.90 -37.31 25.15
CA GLY A 70 12.91 -38.74 25.46
C GLY A 70 14.01 -39.46 24.68
N ASP A 71 13.62 -40.51 23.93
CA ASP A 71 14.53 -41.32 23.12
C ASP A 71 14.73 -40.79 21.69
N GLU A 72 13.99 -39.76 21.30
CA GLU A 72 14.06 -39.17 19.97
C GLU A 72 15.13 -38.07 19.90
N ALA A 73 15.86 -38.02 18.79
CA ALA A 73 16.86 -36.99 18.51
C ALA A 73 16.32 -35.99 17.49
N TYR A 74 16.52 -34.71 17.78
CA TYR A 74 16.11 -33.59 16.94
C TYR A 74 17.33 -32.73 16.60
N VAL A 75 17.33 -32.20 15.38
CA VAL A 75 18.27 -31.16 14.91
C VAL A 75 17.53 -29.83 14.89
N PHE A 76 18.17 -28.77 15.34
CA PHE A 76 17.66 -27.41 15.18
C PHE A 76 18.63 -26.55 14.38
N ALA A 77 18.07 -25.59 13.63
CA ALA A 77 18.76 -24.47 13.02
C ALA A 77 18.05 -23.17 13.42
N VAL A 78 18.83 -22.19 13.86
CA VAL A 78 18.40 -20.81 14.14
C VAL A 78 18.97 -19.93 13.04
N CYS A 79 18.06 -19.28 12.32
CA CYS A 79 18.34 -18.52 11.12
C CYS A 79 17.95 -17.05 11.36
N PRO A 80 18.74 -16.06 10.90
CA PRO A 80 18.32 -14.66 10.94
C PRO A 80 17.09 -14.45 10.07
N CYS A 81 16.26 -13.47 10.41
CA CYS A 81 15.17 -13.02 9.55
C CYS A 81 15.72 -12.18 8.37
N SER A 82 16.39 -12.82 7.42
CA SER A 82 16.98 -12.20 6.23
C SER A 82 16.13 -12.40 4.96
N HIS A 83 16.39 -11.58 3.94
CA HIS A 83 15.81 -11.74 2.60
C HIS A 83 16.02 -13.15 2.02
N ALA A 84 17.24 -13.70 2.16
CA ALA A 84 17.56 -15.04 1.69
C ALA A 84 16.68 -16.10 2.37
N ASN A 85 16.51 -16.01 3.69
CA ASN A 85 15.75 -16.97 4.47
C ASN A 85 14.24 -16.88 4.23
N ILE A 86 13.66 -15.67 4.11
CA ILE A 86 12.23 -15.54 3.81
C ILE A 86 11.92 -15.94 2.37
N SER A 87 12.82 -15.67 1.43
CA SER A 87 12.72 -16.14 0.06
C SER A 87 12.81 -17.66 -0.05
N ALA A 88 13.66 -18.31 0.75
CA ALA A 88 13.67 -19.77 0.88
C ALA A 88 12.37 -20.29 1.51
N LEU A 89 11.86 -19.62 2.54
CA LEU A 89 10.63 -20.03 3.22
C LEU A 89 9.39 -19.92 2.33
N ARG A 90 9.28 -18.87 1.50
CA ARG A 90 8.20 -18.71 0.48
C ARG A 90 8.13 -19.87 -0.50
N LYS A 91 9.27 -20.47 -0.87
CA LYS A 91 9.33 -21.65 -1.74
C LYS A 91 8.80 -22.92 -1.08
N ILE A 92 8.80 -22.99 0.25
CA ILE A 92 8.35 -24.15 1.04
C ILE A 92 6.89 -23.97 1.47
N LEU A 93 6.53 -22.76 1.89
CA LEU A 93 5.24 -22.40 2.45
C LEU A 93 4.51 -21.43 1.52
N HIS A 94 3.82 -21.96 0.51
CA HIS A 94 3.21 -21.17 -0.56
C HIS A 94 2.16 -20.12 -0.10
N PHE A 95 1.56 -20.28 1.08
CA PHE A 95 0.66 -19.26 1.65
C PHE A 95 1.40 -17.96 2.03
N LEU A 96 2.73 -17.97 2.04
CA LEU A 96 3.58 -16.79 2.22
C LEU A 96 3.80 -16.01 0.92
N CYS A 97 3.35 -16.52 -0.24
CA CYS A 97 3.48 -15.83 -1.51
C CYS A 97 2.24 -14.94 -1.75
N PRO A 98 2.42 -13.67 -2.13
CA PRO A 98 1.30 -12.80 -2.47
C PRO A 98 0.50 -13.39 -3.63
N GLN A 99 -0.80 -13.12 -3.61
CA GLN A 99 -1.80 -13.53 -4.58
C GLN A 99 -2.47 -12.30 -5.18
N ARG A 100 -3.33 -12.51 -6.17
CA ARG A 100 -4.12 -11.44 -6.78
C ARG A 100 -5.44 -11.27 -6.05
N ALA A 101 -5.86 -10.02 -5.88
CA ALA A 101 -7.20 -9.68 -5.45
C ALA A 101 -8.21 -9.93 -6.59
N GLY A 102 -7.81 -9.69 -7.84
CA GLY A 102 -8.72 -9.61 -8.97
C GLY A 102 -9.82 -8.57 -8.71
N LEU A 103 -11.07 -9.00 -8.84
CA LEU A 103 -12.25 -8.14 -8.61
C LEU A 103 -12.80 -8.21 -7.18
N LYS A 104 -12.16 -8.94 -6.26
CA LYS A 104 -12.54 -8.93 -4.84
C LYS A 104 -12.38 -7.52 -4.29
N ALA A 105 -13.35 -7.09 -3.48
CA ALA A 105 -13.22 -5.87 -2.68
C ALA A 105 -11.92 -5.97 -1.86
N ALA A 106 -11.13 -4.90 -1.86
CA ALA A 106 -9.78 -4.93 -1.35
C ALA A 106 -9.46 -3.73 -0.48
N VAL A 107 -8.51 -3.92 0.42
CA VAL A 107 -7.97 -2.86 1.26
C VAL A 107 -6.44 -2.91 1.24
N GLY A 108 -5.85 -1.84 0.72
CA GLY A 108 -4.44 -1.53 0.78
C GLY A 108 -4.04 -1.08 2.17
N MET A 109 -3.10 -1.78 2.79
CA MET A 109 -2.63 -1.54 4.15
C MET A 109 -1.13 -1.26 4.14
N GLY A 110 -0.73 -0.13 3.57
CA GLY A 110 0.68 0.23 3.44
C GLY A 110 1.39 0.42 4.78
N ASP A 111 2.65 -0.03 4.84
CA ASP A 111 3.52 0.06 6.01
C ASP A 111 4.85 0.73 5.64
N ARG A 112 5.05 1.97 6.11
CA ARG A 112 6.27 2.75 5.90
C ARG A 112 7.40 2.41 6.87
N ILE A 113 7.10 1.68 7.94
CA ILE A 113 8.02 1.36 9.03
C ILE A 113 8.55 -0.08 8.88
N GLY A 114 7.73 -1.00 8.38
CA GLY A 114 8.07 -2.43 8.24
C GLY A 114 7.74 -3.27 9.47
N LEU A 115 6.98 -2.73 10.43
CA LEU A 115 6.68 -3.40 11.69
C LEU A 115 5.19 -3.61 11.97
N VAL A 116 4.28 -3.00 11.22
CA VAL A 116 2.87 -2.89 11.62
C VAL A 116 1.93 -3.91 10.96
N THR A 117 2.44 -4.68 10.00
CA THR A 117 1.66 -5.71 9.30
C THR A 117 0.94 -6.71 10.24
N PRO A 118 1.48 -7.11 11.42
CA PRO A 118 0.71 -7.91 12.37
C PRO A 118 -0.57 -7.21 12.86
N GLY A 119 -0.53 -5.90 13.07
CA GLY A 119 -1.72 -5.08 13.36
C GLY A 119 -2.69 -5.00 12.18
N HIS A 120 -2.17 -4.95 10.95
CA HIS A 120 -2.99 -5.04 9.74
C HIS A 120 -3.75 -6.36 9.66
N ILE A 121 -3.06 -7.49 9.87
CA ILE A 121 -3.64 -8.84 9.89
C ILE A 121 -4.77 -8.93 10.91
N ARG A 122 -4.57 -8.38 12.12
CA ARG A 122 -5.59 -8.35 13.19
C ARG A 122 -6.78 -7.43 12.89
N ALA A 123 -6.69 -6.55 11.88
CA ALA A 123 -7.77 -5.67 11.43
C ALA A 123 -8.57 -6.21 10.24
N VAL A 124 -8.07 -7.22 9.52
CA VAL A 124 -8.73 -7.76 8.33
C VAL A 124 -10.11 -8.30 8.67
N LYS A 125 -11.10 -7.99 7.82
CA LYS A 125 -12.44 -8.57 7.87
C LYS A 125 -12.55 -9.70 6.84
N ALA A 126 -13.17 -10.81 7.24
CA ALA A 126 -13.45 -11.92 6.32
C ALA A 126 -14.21 -11.44 5.08
N GLY A 127 -13.81 -11.94 3.91
CA GLY A 127 -14.40 -11.57 2.62
C GLY A 127 -13.82 -10.30 1.97
N ILE A 128 -12.97 -9.55 2.68
CA ILE A 128 -12.23 -8.41 2.12
C ILE A 128 -10.78 -8.82 1.90
N PHE A 129 -10.27 -8.63 0.69
CA PHE A 129 -8.92 -9.04 0.32
C PHE A 129 -7.88 -8.01 0.81
N PRO A 130 -6.95 -8.39 1.71
CA PRO A 130 -5.93 -7.47 2.17
C PRO A 130 -4.77 -7.39 1.17
N VAL A 131 -4.32 -6.17 0.89
CA VAL A 131 -3.07 -5.91 0.18
C VAL A 131 -2.09 -5.35 1.21
N PHE A 132 -1.34 -6.26 1.86
CA PHE A 132 -0.43 -5.91 2.96
C PHE A 132 0.87 -5.26 2.46
N ALA A 133 1.46 -5.79 1.38
CA ALA A 133 2.68 -5.23 0.82
C ALA A 133 2.33 -4.10 -0.15
N GLN A 134 2.18 -2.88 0.36
CA GLN A 134 1.89 -1.71 -0.45
C GLN A 134 2.80 -0.55 -0.06
N GLN A 135 3.63 -0.09 -0.99
CA GLN A 135 4.33 1.19 -0.91
C GLN A 135 4.51 1.78 -2.30
N SER A 136 4.39 3.10 -2.38
CA SER A 136 4.71 3.84 -3.60
C SER A 136 6.22 3.97 -3.82
N VAL A 137 6.65 4.16 -5.06
CA VAL A 137 8.06 4.48 -5.39
C VAL A 137 8.55 5.71 -4.62
N ARG A 138 7.67 6.70 -4.42
CA ARG A 138 7.92 7.89 -3.57
C ARG A 138 8.22 7.51 -2.13
N GLU A 139 7.44 6.59 -1.55
CA GLU A 139 7.64 6.12 -0.18
C GLU A 139 8.90 5.26 -0.03
N LEU A 140 9.20 4.39 -0.99
CA LEU A 140 10.43 3.61 -1.01
C LEU A 140 11.67 4.52 -0.98
N SER A 141 11.72 5.50 -1.88
CA SER A 141 12.79 6.49 -1.91
C SER A 141 12.89 7.27 -0.61
N ARG A 142 11.76 7.78 -0.09
CA ARG A 142 11.72 8.57 1.16
C ARG A 142 11.97 7.77 2.43
N THR A 143 11.89 6.44 2.40
CA THR A 143 12.21 5.57 3.53
C THR A 143 13.54 4.85 3.36
N VAL A 144 14.19 4.97 2.19
CA VAL A 144 15.39 4.22 1.82
C VAL A 144 15.13 2.72 2.01
N ARG A 145 14.03 2.27 1.42
CA ARG A 145 13.60 0.86 1.37
C ARG A 145 13.43 0.44 -0.09
N THR A 146 13.39 -0.86 -0.30
CA THR A 146 13.18 -1.51 -1.59
C THR A 146 11.87 -2.29 -1.59
N PHE A 147 11.42 -2.73 -2.78
CA PHE A 147 10.28 -3.63 -2.90
C PHE A 147 10.50 -4.96 -2.14
N ASP A 148 11.74 -5.48 -2.14
CA ASP A 148 12.10 -6.67 -1.38
C ASP A 148 11.90 -6.45 0.13
N ASP A 149 12.39 -5.33 0.69
CA ASP A 149 12.21 -5.02 2.12
C ASP A 149 10.74 -5.02 2.53
N VAL A 150 9.87 -4.44 1.70
CA VAL A 150 8.42 -4.36 1.99
C VAL A 150 7.79 -5.74 1.99
N LEU A 151 8.07 -6.55 0.97
CA LEU A 151 7.47 -7.86 0.86
C LEU A 151 8.03 -8.83 1.92
N ASP A 152 9.30 -8.70 2.26
CA ASP A 152 9.94 -9.51 3.30
C ASP A 152 9.33 -9.21 4.68
N ASP A 153 9.19 -7.93 5.06
CA ASP A 153 8.57 -7.52 6.32
C ASP A 153 7.13 -8.05 6.44
N VAL A 154 6.35 -7.95 5.36
CA VAL A 154 4.99 -8.48 5.29
C VAL A 154 4.99 -10.00 5.42
N THR A 155 5.89 -10.69 4.72
CA THR A 155 5.93 -12.16 4.74
C THR A 155 6.32 -12.69 6.11
N TRP A 156 7.26 -12.04 6.79
CA TRP A 156 7.58 -12.36 8.19
C TRP A 156 6.39 -12.14 9.12
N ALA A 157 5.61 -11.08 8.92
CA ALA A 157 4.41 -10.82 9.70
C ALA A 157 3.28 -11.84 9.44
N VAL A 158 3.05 -12.21 8.18
CA VAL A 158 2.09 -13.28 7.79
C VAL A 158 2.48 -14.60 8.44
N PHE A 159 3.77 -14.93 8.43
CA PHE A 159 4.29 -16.10 9.12
C PHE A 159 4.10 -16.00 10.64
N GLN A 160 4.46 -14.87 11.25
CA GLN A 160 4.34 -14.59 12.68
C GLN A 160 2.91 -14.77 13.20
N GLU A 161 1.93 -14.12 12.56
CA GLU A 161 0.52 -14.14 12.99
C GLU A 161 -0.22 -15.41 12.58
N GLY A 162 0.45 -16.33 11.87
CA GLY A 162 -0.19 -17.55 11.42
C GLY A 162 -1.29 -17.31 10.39
N TYR A 163 -1.22 -16.21 9.63
CA TYR A 163 -2.21 -15.90 8.60
C TYR A 163 -2.09 -16.91 7.44
N ARG A 164 -3.21 -17.49 7.03
CA ARG A 164 -3.26 -18.56 6.01
C ARG A 164 -4.17 -18.23 4.82
N ASP A 165 -4.93 -17.15 4.92
CA ASP A 165 -5.73 -16.65 3.81
C ASP A 165 -4.85 -15.90 2.80
N GLU A 166 -5.43 -15.58 1.65
CA GLU A 166 -4.74 -14.87 0.57
C GLU A 166 -4.49 -13.39 0.92
N PHE A 167 -3.35 -12.85 0.50
CA PHE A 167 -3.03 -11.42 0.58
C PHE A 167 -2.33 -10.94 -0.69
N GLY A 168 -2.32 -9.63 -0.94
CA GLY A 168 -1.70 -9.02 -2.12
C GLY A 168 -0.42 -8.24 -1.84
N ALA A 169 0.33 -8.01 -2.92
CA ALA A 169 1.46 -7.09 -2.97
C ALA A 169 1.29 -6.11 -4.14
N ASP A 170 1.12 -4.83 -3.83
CA ASP A 170 0.90 -3.72 -4.76
C ASP A 170 2.09 -2.77 -4.84
N ALA A 171 2.66 -2.70 -6.05
CA ALA A 171 3.72 -1.78 -6.40
C ALA A 171 3.06 -0.47 -6.83
N ASP A 172 2.97 0.45 -5.87
CA ASP A 172 2.10 1.61 -5.96
C ASP A 172 2.77 2.79 -6.69
N HIS A 173 1.97 3.61 -7.38
CA HIS A 173 2.42 4.80 -8.13
C HIS A 173 3.70 4.60 -8.99
N LEU A 174 3.73 3.55 -9.82
CA LEU A 174 4.81 3.28 -10.76
C LEU A 174 4.83 4.32 -11.89
N LYS A 175 5.99 4.94 -12.10
CA LYS A 175 6.20 5.98 -13.13
C LYS A 175 7.22 5.58 -14.20
N SER A 176 7.89 4.43 -14.04
CA SER A 176 8.95 3.98 -14.94
C SER A 176 8.89 2.47 -15.17
N ILE A 177 9.44 2.03 -16.30
CA ILE A 177 9.60 0.60 -16.62
C ILE A 177 10.64 -0.05 -15.70
N GLU A 178 11.64 0.70 -15.27
CA GLU A 178 12.67 0.19 -14.35
C GLU A 178 12.08 -0.20 -12.99
N ASP A 179 11.17 0.62 -12.45
CA ASP A 179 10.50 0.29 -11.18
C ASP A 179 9.55 -0.89 -11.32
N VAL A 180 8.93 -1.06 -12.50
CA VAL A 180 8.14 -2.25 -12.83
C VAL A 180 9.01 -3.50 -12.79
N ASP A 181 10.19 -3.48 -13.40
CA ASP A 181 11.11 -4.62 -13.40
C ASP A 181 11.56 -5.00 -11.98
N LYS A 182 11.85 -4.00 -11.13
CA LYS A 182 12.17 -4.22 -9.71
C LYS A 182 11.00 -4.87 -8.97
N ALA A 183 9.78 -4.37 -9.16
CA ALA A 183 8.58 -4.92 -8.52
C ALA A 183 8.27 -6.35 -8.99
N VAL A 184 8.38 -6.62 -10.29
CA VAL A 184 8.22 -7.97 -10.86
C VAL A 184 9.27 -8.92 -10.27
N SER A 185 10.54 -8.50 -10.21
CA SER A 185 11.62 -9.30 -9.63
C SER A 185 11.40 -9.62 -8.15
N ALA A 186 10.85 -8.68 -7.37
CA ALA A 186 10.53 -8.88 -5.96
C ALA A 186 9.34 -9.85 -5.75
N GLY A 187 8.49 -10.03 -6.75
CA GLY A 187 7.34 -10.94 -6.72
C GLY A 187 6.00 -10.26 -6.42
N TYR A 188 5.85 -8.98 -6.81
CA TYR A 188 4.60 -8.26 -6.68
C TYR A 188 3.50 -8.78 -7.62
N THR A 189 2.26 -8.73 -7.17
CA THR A 189 1.09 -9.27 -7.90
C THR A 189 0.13 -8.21 -8.40
N MET A 190 0.26 -6.97 -7.92
CA MET A 190 -0.50 -5.81 -8.35
C MET A 190 0.44 -4.67 -8.73
N PHE A 191 0.11 -3.98 -9.82
CA PHE A 191 0.89 -2.87 -10.36
C PHE A 191 -0.02 -1.67 -10.59
N THR A 192 0.18 -0.61 -9.81
CA THR A 192 -0.52 0.66 -10.00
C THR A 192 0.37 1.62 -10.78
N VAL A 193 0.01 1.88 -12.04
CA VAL A 193 0.69 2.89 -12.85
C VAL A 193 0.11 4.27 -12.56
N ASP A 194 1.00 5.23 -12.36
CA ASP A 194 0.67 6.64 -12.18
C ASP A 194 1.13 7.43 -13.43
N PRO A 195 0.25 7.59 -14.43
CA PRO A 195 0.52 8.40 -15.61
C PRO A 195 0.22 9.90 -15.41
N SER A 196 0.08 10.41 -14.18
CA SER A 196 -0.31 11.81 -13.92
C SER A 196 0.56 12.84 -14.64
N GLU A 197 1.86 12.59 -14.78
CA GLU A 197 2.81 13.46 -15.51
C GLU A 197 2.52 13.55 -17.02
N HIS A 198 1.73 12.62 -17.55
CA HIS A 198 1.27 12.59 -18.94
C HIS A 198 -0.14 13.13 -19.12
N VAL A 199 -0.81 13.61 -18.06
CA VAL A 199 -2.12 14.25 -18.13
C VAL A 199 -1.96 15.74 -18.44
N GLU A 200 -2.62 16.24 -19.47
CA GLU A 200 -2.64 17.67 -19.79
C GLU A 200 -3.73 18.38 -18.98
N ASN A 201 -3.36 18.85 -17.77
CA ASN A 201 -4.29 19.50 -16.84
C ASN A 201 -4.95 20.78 -17.39
N ASN A 202 -4.34 21.43 -18.40
CA ASN A 202 -4.88 22.66 -18.98
C ASN A 202 -5.87 22.43 -20.14
N ALA A 203 -6.17 21.17 -20.49
CA ALA A 203 -7.02 20.84 -21.64
C ALA A 203 -8.38 21.54 -21.62
N ASP A 204 -8.96 21.75 -20.44
CA ASP A 204 -10.26 22.40 -20.26
C ASP A 204 -10.19 23.93 -20.41
N CYS A 205 -8.99 24.51 -20.29
CA CYS A 205 -8.75 25.95 -20.36
C CYS A 205 -8.34 26.44 -21.76
N TYR A 206 -7.99 25.54 -22.68
CA TYR A 206 -7.58 25.90 -24.03
C TYR A 206 -8.75 26.42 -24.88
N SER A 207 -8.42 27.36 -25.76
CA SER A 207 -9.32 27.79 -26.83
C SER A 207 -9.59 26.66 -27.83
N LEU A 208 -10.66 26.80 -28.62
CA LEU A 208 -11.00 25.82 -29.66
C LEU A 208 -9.89 25.60 -30.69
N ASN A 209 -9.15 26.65 -31.03
CA ASN A 209 -8.03 26.54 -31.97
C ASN A 209 -6.87 25.77 -31.33
N GLU A 210 -6.50 26.11 -30.10
CA GLU A 210 -5.40 25.44 -29.37
C GLU A 210 -5.70 23.96 -29.13
N ILE A 211 -6.92 23.62 -28.69
CA ILE A 211 -7.29 22.23 -28.45
C ILE A 211 -7.30 21.40 -29.74
N THR A 212 -7.70 22.00 -30.86
CA THR A 212 -7.69 21.35 -32.18
C THR A 212 -6.26 21.06 -32.64
N GLU A 213 -5.34 22.00 -32.49
CA GLU A 213 -3.92 21.78 -32.84
C GLU A 213 -3.27 20.74 -31.92
N LYS A 214 -3.55 20.79 -30.62
CA LYS A 214 -3.08 19.76 -29.67
C LYS A 214 -3.65 18.38 -29.99
N PHE A 215 -4.92 18.28 -30.40
CA PHE A 215 -5.54 17.03 -30.81
C PHE A 215 -4.82 16.43 -32.03
N LYS A 216 -4.51 17.25 -33.05
CA LYS A 216 -3.73 16.78 -34.22
C LYS A 216 -2.35 16.27 -33.84
N ALA A 217 -1.73 16.85 -32.80
CA ALA A 217 -0.39 16.51 -32.32
C ALA A 217 -0.34 15.33 -31.32
N LEU A 218 -1.46 14.66 -31.05
CA LEU A 218 -1.50 13.49 -30.16
C LEU A 218 -0.56 12.36 -30.65
N PRO A 219 -0.11 11.46 -29.77
CA PRO A 219 0.78 10.34 -30.10
C PRO A 219 0.04 9.23 -30.86
N TRP A 220 -0.45 9.54 -32.06
CA TRP A 220 -1.29 8.69 -32.91
C TRP A 220 -0.69 7.31 -33.18
N SER A 221 0.64 7.22 -33.33
CA SER A 221 1.35 5.95 -33.48
C SER A 221 1.17 5.04 -32.26
N ASP A 222 1.36 5.57 -31.05
CA ASP A 222 1.21 4.78 -29.81
C ASP A 222 -0.25 4.41 -29.53
N LEU A 223 -1.17 5.28 -29.95
CA LEU A 223 -2.62 5.05 -29.88
C LEU A 223 -3.11 4.08 -30.98
N GLY A 224 -2.29 3.76 -31.97
CA GLY A 224 -2.61 2.84 -33.06
C GLY A 224 -3.75 3.31 -33.98
N ARG A 225 -3.93 4.63 -34.13
CA ARG A 225 -4.99 5.27 -34.96
C ARG A 225 -4.53 6.63 -35.49
N ASN A 226 -5.33 7.26 -36.35
CA ASN A 226 -5.16 8.66 -36.76
C ASN A 226 -6.34 9.53 -36.29
N ALA A 227 -6.18 10.85 -36.35
CA ALA A 227 -7.15 11.84 -35.87
C ALA A 227 -8.55 11.72 -36.50
N GLU A 228 -8.66 11.39 -37.78
CA GLU A 228 -9.94 11.24 -38.48
C GLU A 228 -10.68 9.99 -37.99
N SER A 229 -10.02 8.84 -38.05
CA SER A 229 -10.57 7.55 -37.58
C SER A 229 -10.89 7.53 -36.09
N PHE A 230 -10.27 8.42 -35.30
CA PHE A 230 -10.54 8.58 -33.87
C PHE A 230 -11.83 9.36 -33.64
N GLN A 231 -12.09 10.40 -34.45
CA GLN A 231 -13.36 11.13 -34.42
C GLN A 231 -14.53 10.23 -34.82
N ASP A 232 -14.39 9.43 -35.89
CA ASP A 232 -15.43 8.49 -36.34
C ASP A 232 -15.87 7.48 -35.26
N LEU A 233 -14.95 7.16 -34.34
CA LEU A 233 -15.18 6.22 -33.26
C LEU A 233 -16.09 6.79 -32.17
N TYR A 234 -16.05 8.11 -31.94
CA TYR A 234 -16.63 8.74 -30.76
C TYR A 234 -17.67 9.82 -31.05
N VAL A 235 -17.42 10.68 -32.04
CA VAL A 235 -18.27 11.86 -32.29
C VAL A 235 -19.69 11.44 -32.66
N GLY A 236 -20.66 11.95 -31.89
CA GLY A 236 -22.09 11.66 -32.05
C GLY A 236 -22.51 10.25 -31.65
N LYS A 237 -21.60 9.40 -31.16
CA LYS A 237 -21.95 8.07 -30.65
C LYS A 237 -22.62 8.18 -29.29
N LYS A 238 -23.65 7.35 -29.09
CA LYS A 238 -24.33 7.19 -27.80
C LYS A 238 -23.73 6.00 -27.06
N ILE A 239 -23.27 6.22 -25.84
CA ILE A 239 -22.71 5.20 -24.97
C ILE A 239 -23.68 5.00 -23.80
N ASN A 240 -24.35 3.85 -23.78
CA ASN A 240 -25.31 3.50 -22.73
C ASN A 240 -24.56 2.92 -21.52
N VAL A 241 -24.83 3.47 -20.34
CA VAL A 241 -24.27 3.04 -19.05
C VAL A 241 -25.42 2.94 -18.06
N GLU A 242 -25.90 1.73 -17.82
CA GLU A 242 -27.12 1.48 -17.03
C GLU A 242 -28.27 2.41 -17.47
N ASN A 243 -28.66 3.37 -16.62
CA ASN A 243 -29.75 4.33 -16.88
C ASN A 243 -29.28 5.66 -17.49
N ASP A 244 -27.97 5.87 -17.65
CA ASP A 244 -27.36 7.06 -18.23
C ASP A 244 -27.01 6.82 -19.72
N VAL A 245 -27.10 7.87 -20.53
CA VAL A 245 -26.62 7.87 -21.92
C VAL A 245 -25.62 9.01 -22.10
N PHE A 246 -24.38 8.67 -22.42
CA PHE A 246 -23.32 9.62 -22.71
C PHE A 246 -23.24 9.87 -24.22
N VAL A 247 -23.16 11.14 -24.60
CA VAL A 247 -22.93 11.56 -25.99
C VAL A 247 -21.62 12.33 -26.03
N ILE A 248 -20.71 11.91 -26.89
CA ILE A 248 -19.43 12.60 -27.09
C ILE A 248 -19.58 13.49 -28.32
N ASP A 249 -19.61 14.80 -28.12
CA ASP A 249 -19.43 15.75 -29.22
C ASP A 249 -17.95 15.95 -29.56
N GLN A 250 -17.68 16.71 -30.62
CA GLN A 250 -16.33 16.91 -31.12
C GLN A 250 -15.43 17.67 -30.14
N GLU A 251 -15.94 18.72 -29.49
CA GLU A 251 -15.15 19.51 -28.54
C GLU A 251 -14.81 18.68 -27.30
N SER A 252 -15.79 17.99 -26.74
CA SER A 252 -15.63 17.08 -25.61
C SER A 252 -14.61 15.99 -25.93
N LEU A 253 -14.67 15.40 -27.14
CA LEU A 253 -13.66 14.44 -27.58
C LEU A 253 -12.26 15.07 -27.58
N PHE A 254 -12.09 16.26 -28.17
CA PHE A 254 -10.78 16.89 -28.26
C PHE A 254 -10.20 17.20 -26.89
N ARG A 255 -11.01 17.75 -25.98
CA ARG A 255 -10.59 18.03 -24.59
C ARG A 255 -10.16 16.76 -23.87
N MET A 256 -11.00 15.71 -23.87
CA MET A 256 -10.67 14.44 -23.22
C MET A 256 -9.47 13.75 -23.83
N ALA A 257 -9.37 13.75 -25.16
CA ALA A 257 -8.27 13.11 -25.88
C ALA A 257 -6.95 13.84 -25.62
N VAL A 258 -6.92 15.18 -25.66
CA VAL A 258 -5.74 15.96 -25.30
C VAL A 258 -5.36 15.75 -23.84
N LYS A 259 -6.34 15.69 -22.94
CA LYS A 259 -6.12 15.50 -21.50
C LYS A 259 -5.50 14.13 -21.18
N TYR A 260 -6.02 13.04 -21.75
CA TYR A 260 -5.71 11.68 -21.27
C TYR A 260 -4.97 10.77 -22.26
N SER A 261 -4.90 11.07 -23.56
CA SER A 261 -4.38 10.07 -24.52
C SER A 261 -2.90 9.73 -24.31
N ALA A 262 -2.06 10.71 -23.92
CA ALA A 262 -0.66 10.44 -23.58
C ALA A 262 -0.54 9.56 -22.33
N ALA A 263 -1.35 9.82 -21.30
CA ALA A 263 -1.43 9.00 -20.10
C ALA A 263 -1.89 7.56 -20.39
N ILE A 264 -2.86 7.39 -21.28
CA ILE A 264 -3.36 6.09 -21.72
C ILE A 264 -2.30 5.34 -22.55
N ALA A 265 -1.58 6.02 -23.43
CA ALA A 265 -0.49 5.44 -24.21
C ALA A 265 0.63 4.93 -23.29
N PHE A 266 1.05 5.73 -22.30
CA PHE A 266 2.03 5.32 -21.30
C PHE A 266 1.54 4.12 -20.47
N THR A 267 0.30 4.17 -19.98
CA THR A 267 -0.35 3.05 -19.27
C THR A 267 -0.33 1.77 -20.09
N THR A 268 -0.62 1.87 -21.39
CA THR A 268 -0.61 0.75 -22.33
C THR A 268 0.80 0.16 -22.49
N LYS A 269 1.83 1.00 -22.56
CA LYS A 269 3.23 0.57 -22.61
C LYS A 269 3.61 -0.21 -21.36
N VAL A 270 3.28 0.32 -20.18
CA VAL A 270 3.54 -0.35 -18.89
C VAL A 270 2.81 -1.68 -18.80
N PHE A 271 1.51 -1.71 -19.13
CA PHE A 271 0.72 -2.96 -19.12
C PHE A 271 1.32 -4.04 -20.03
N ARG A 272 1.72 -3.68 -21.25
CA ARG A 272 2.36 -4.62 -22.20
C ARG A 272 3.69 -5.12 -21.67
N HIS A 273 4.46 -4.27 -21.01
CA HIS A 273 5.73 -4.65 -20.38
C HIS A 273 5.51 -5.66 -19.25
N VAL A 274 4.63 -5.36 -18.28
CA VAL A 274 4.29 -6.29 -17.19
C VAL A 274 3.82 -7.63 -17.74
N LYS A 275 2.93 -7.61 -18.74
CA LYS A 275 2.41 -8.83 -19.38
C LYS A 275 3.51 -9.67 -20.04
N MET A 276 4.46 -9.02 -20.69
CA MET A 276 5.59 -9.69 -21.33
C MET A 276 6.54 -10.29 -20.31
N THR A 277 6.87 -9.56 -19.24
CA THR A 277 7.80 -10.03 -18.20
C THR A 277 7.21 -11.19 -17.38
N LEU A 278 5.91 -11.16 -17.06
CA LEU A 278 5.25 -12.22 -16.28
C LEU A 278 4.74 -13.40 -17.14
N GLY A 279 4.76 -13.29 -18.47
CA GLY A 279 4.41 -14.36 -19.41
C GLY A 279 2.92 -14.76 -19.52
N HIS A 280 2.11 -14.61 -18.46
CA HIS A 280 0.75 -15.19 -18.42
C HIS A 280 -0.41 -14.25 -18.02
N GLY A 281 -0.23 -12.93 -17.94
CA GLY A 281 -1.37 -12.02 -17.66
C GLY A 281 -2.01 -12.21 -16.28
N ASP A 282 -1.33 -12.94 -15.39
CA ASP A 282 -1.75 -13.20 -14.02
C ASP A 282 -1.20 -12.10 -13.09
N PHE A 283 -1.70 -10.88 -13.27
CA PHE A 283 -1.46 -9.76 -12.36
C PHE A 283 -2.71 -8.88 -12.25
N ASP A 284 -2.81 -8.16 -11.15
CA ASP A 284 -3.75 -7.05 -11.00
C ASP A 284 -3.08 -5.77 -11.55
N PHE A 285 -3.84 -4.97 -12.29
CA PHE A 285 -3.33 -3.76 -12.93
C PHE A 285 -4.27 -2.59 -12.69
N GLU A 286 -3.72 -1.51 -12.18
CA GLU A 286 -4.46 -0.30 -11.87
C GLU A 286 -3.86 0.89 -12.61
N MET A 287 -4.71 1.72 -13.20
CA MET A 287 -4.33 3.05 -13.68
C MET A 287 -4.83 4.09 -12.67
N SER A 288 -3.95 4.98 -12.25
CA SER A 288 -4.26 6.05 -11.30
C SER A 288 -4.21 7.43 -11.94
N VAL A 289 -5.33 8.14 -11.91
CA VAL A 289 -5.43 9.56 -12.27
C VAL A 289 -5.98 10.39 -11.10
N ASP A 290 -5.71 9.95 -9.87
CA ASP A 290 -6.17 10.59 -8.63
C ASP A 290 -5.37 11.85 -8.24
N GLU A 291 -4.14 11.99 -8.74
CA GLU A 291 -3.24 13.13 -8.49
C GLU A 291 -3.41 14.26 -9.54
N THR A 292 -4.51 14.31 -10.31
CA THR A 292 -4.80 15.41 -11.26
C THR A 292 -5.41 16.64 -10.59
N ASP A 293 -5.22 17.81 -11.19
CA ASP A 293 -5.68 19.09 -10.62
C ASP A 293 -7.21 19.19 -10.58
N VAL A 294 -7.88 18.68 -11.62
CA VAL A 294 -9.33 18.73 -11.80
C VAL A 294 -9.95 17.35 -11.56
N PRO A 295 -11.11 17.25 -10.88
CA PRO A 295 -11.87 16.00 -10.76
C PRO A 295 -12.15 15.35 -12.10
N THR A 296 -12.04 14.01 -12.15
CA THR A 296 -12.35 13.23 -13.33
C THR A 296 -13.87 13.22 -13.53
N SER A 297 -14.35 13.76 -14.64
CA SER A 297 -15.79 13.77 -14.92
C SER A 297 -16.31 12.35 -15.28
N PRO A 298 -17.61 12.08 -15.16
CA PRO A 298 -18.17 10.81 -15.63
C PRO A 298 -17.93 10.54 -17.12
N LEU A 299 -17.97 11.57 -17.98
CA LEU A 299 -17.69 11.42 -19.42
C LEU A 299 -16.20 11.09 -19.66
N GLU A 300 -15.30 11.70 -18.91
CA GLU A 300 -13.87 11.39 -18.95
C GLU A 300 -13.59 9.95 -18.49
N HIS A 301 -14.25 9.49 -17.42
CA HIS A 301 -14.16 8.10 -16.98
C HIS A 301 -14.63 7.13 -18.07
N VAL A 302 -15.74 7.43 -18.76
CA VAL A 302 -16.20 6.65 -19.93
C VAL A 302 -15.13 6.61 -21.02
N PHE A 303 -14.57 7.77 -21.38
CA PHE A 303 -13.51 7.86 -22.39
C PHE A 303 -12.28 7.01 -22.03
N ILE A 304 -11.75 7.15 -20.81
CA ILE A 304 -10.60 6.39 -20.30
C ILE A 304 -10.89 4.88 -20.37
N ALA A 305 -12.05 4.45 -19.88
CA ALA A 305 -12.42 3.03 -19.86
C ALA A 305 -12.54 2.43 -21.27
N LEU A 306 -13.10 3.18 -22.23
CA LEU A 306 -13.22 2.75 -23.62
C LEU A 306 -11.86 2.67 -24.30
N GLU A 307 -10.98 3.64 -24.09
CA GLU A 307 -9.66 3.67 -24.71
C GLU A 307 -8.73 2.58 -24.17
N LEU A 308 -8.72 2.36 -22.85
CA LEU A 308 -7.98 1.24 -22.24
C LEU A 308 -8.43 -0.10 -22.84
N ARG A 309 -9.75 -0.30 -22.97
CA ARG A 309 -10.30 -1.51 -23.61
C ARG A 309 -9.90 -1.62 -25.07
N ARG A 310 -9.98 -0.53 -25.84
CA ARG A 310 -9.59 -0.49 -27.26
C ARG A 310 -8.13 -0.88 -27.45
N LEU A 311 -7.25 -0.46 -26.55
CA LEU A 311 -5.82 -0.77 -26.57
C LEU A 311 -5.46 -2.14 -25.96
N GLY A 312 -6.46 -2.90 -25.49
CA GLY A 312 -6.29 -4.23 -24.92
C GLY A 312 -5.74 -4.23 -23.50
N VAL A 313 -5.83 -3.10 -22.78
CA VAL A 313 -5.42 -2.96 -21.38
C VAL A 313 -6.57 -3.44 -20.49
N LYS A 314 -6.33 -4.54 -19.77
CA LYS A 314 -7.29 -5.08 -18.81
C LYS A 314 -6.95 -4.59 -17.40
N VAL A 315 -7.62 -3.53 -16.97
CA VAL A 315 -7.50 -3.03 -15.59
C VAL A 315 -8.34 -3.87 -14.63
N THR A 316 -7.82 -4.07 -13.42
CA THR A 316 -8.59 -4.60 -12.27
C THR A 316 -9.18 -3.48 -11.42
N SER A 317 -8.59 -2.28 -11.49
CA SER A 317 -9.10 -1.07 -10.85
C SER A 317 -8.72 0.19 -11.60
N LEU A 318 -9.52 1.25 -11.40
CA LEU A 318 -9.18 2.61 -11.79
C LEU A 318 -9.27 3.51 -10.56
N ALA A 319 -8.21 4.28 -10.30
CA ALA A 319 -8.21 5.33 -9.31
C ALA A 319 -8.49 6.67 -10.01
N LEU A 320 -9.62 7.28 -9.67
CA LEU A 320 -10.09 8.54 -10.26
C LEU A 320 -9.88 9.70 -9.30
N ARG A 321 -9.73 10.91 -9.82
CA ARG A 321 -9.80 12.13 -9.00
C ARG A 321 -11.27 12.43 -8.69
N PHE A 322 -11.72 12.11 -7.48
CA PHE A 322 -13.08 12.45 -7.05
C PHE A 322 -13.27 13.95 -6.84
N ILE A 323 -14.53 14.38 -6.84
CA ILE A 323 -14.91 15.71 -6.36
C ILE A 323 -14.54 15.88 -4.89
N GLY A 324 -14.31 17.14 -4.48
CA GLY A 324 -13.84 17.50 -3.14
C GLY A 324 -12.34 17.29 -2.97
N ILE A 325 -11.87 17.29 -1.73
CA ILE A 325 -10.44 17.28 -1.39
C ILE A 325 -10.12 16.10 -0.49
N PHE A 326 -9.18 15.28 -0.93
CA PHE A 326 -8.68 14.09 -0.25
C PHE A 326 -7.26 14.32 0.28
N GLU A 327 -7.09 15.27 1.20
CA GLU A 327 -5.77 15.48 1.81
C GLU A 327 -5.34 14.27 2.65
N LYS A 328 -4.03 14.10 2.78
CA LYS A 328 -3.48 13.04 3.63
C LYS A 328 -3.82 13.30 5.10
N ALA A 329 -4.02 12.22 5.87
CA ALA A 329 -4.21 12.18 7.32
C ALA A 329 -5.51 12.79 7.89
N ILE A 330 -6.42 13.30 7.06
CA ILE A 330 -7.65 13.96 7.53
C ILE A 330 -8.88 13.44 6.80
N ASP A 331 -10.06 13.83 7.29
CA ASP A 331 -11.34 13.53 6.65
C ASP A 331 -11.52 14.30 5.33
N TYR A 332 -12.48 13.83 4.53
CA TYR A 332 -12.89 14.45 3.28
C TYR A 332 -13.39 15.89 3.50
N MET A 333 -13.05 16.77 2.57
CA MET A 333 -13.58 18.14 2.53
C MET A 333 -14.33 18.38 1.22
N GLY A 334 -15.62 18.67 1.32
CA GLY A 334 -16.48 18.97 0.18
C GLY A 334 -17.95 18.68 0.50
N ASP A 335 -18.82 18.79 -0.51
CA ASP A 335 -20.23 18.43 -0.38
C ASP A 335 -20.38 16.89 -0.46
N LEU A 336 -20.99 16.29 0.57
CA LEU A 336 -21.21 14.85 0.65
C LEU A 336 -22.29 14.35 -0.33
N LYS A 337 -23.29 15.17 -0.65
CA LYS A 337 -24.33 14.83 -1.63
C LYS A 337 -23.77 14.86 -3.05
N GLU A 338 -22.92 15.83 -3.36
CA GLU A 338 -22.23 15.88 -4.65
C GLU A 338 -21.27 14.69 -4.81
N PHE A 339 -20.52 14.35 -3.76
CA PHE A 339 -19.69 13.15 -3.75
C PHE A 339 -20.53 11.88 -3.98
N GLU A 340 -21.65 11.73 -3.27
CA GLU A 340 -22.55 10.59 -3.42
C GLU A 340 -23.09 10.46 -4.85
N ALA A 341 -23.59 11.56 -5.42
CA ALA A 341 -24.09 11.56 -6.80
C ALA A 341 -22.99 11.22 -7.81
N SER A 342 -21.79 11.79 -7.64
CA SER A 342 -20.63 11.51 -8.49
C SER A 342 -20.20 10.04 -8.40
N LEU A 343 -20.06 9.51 -7.18
CA LEU A 343 -19.68 8.11 -6.93
C LEU A 343 -20.64 7.13 -7.60
N GLN A 344 -21.95 7.34 -7.49
CA GLN A 344 -22.95 6.47 -8.12
C GLN A 344 -22.72 6.36 -9.62
N ARG A 345 -22.46 7.49 -10.31
CA ARG A 345 -22.17 7.48 -11.76
C ARG A 345 -20.87 6.76 -12.07
N HIS A 346 -19.81 6.98 -11.31
CA HIS A 346 -18.54 6.28 -11.51
C HIS A 346 -18.69 4.76 -11.29
N VAL A 347 -19.47 4.33 -10.30
CA VAL A 347 -19.76 2.91 -10.04
C VAL A 347 -20.55 2.30 -11.20
N SER A 348 -21.60 2.96 -11.71
CA SER A 348 -22.37 2.49 -12.87
C SER A 348 -21.50 2.36 -14.12
N ILE A 349 -20.57 3.30 -14.33
CA ILE A 349 -19.58 3.21 -15.41
C ILE A 349 -18.66 2.00 -15.21
N ALA A 350 -18.11 1.80 -14.01
CA ALA A 350 -17.23 0.68 -13.70
C ALA A 350 -17.90 -0.70 -13.89
N ARG A 351 -19.21 -0.79 -13.60
CA ARG A 351 -20.01 -1.99 -13.87
C ARG A 351 -20.26 -2.21 -15.36
N SER A 352 -20.70 -1.17 -16.06
CA SER A 352 -21.11 -1.26 -17.47
C SER A 352 -19.94 -1.40 -18.43
N LEU A 353 -18.84 -0.70 -18.13
CA LEU A 353 -17.65 -0.64 -18.97
C LEU A 353 -16.48 -1.49 -18.44
N GLY A 354 -16.67 -2.15 -17.30
CA GLY A 354 -15.72 -3.12 -16.75
C GLY A 354 -16.15 -4.57 -16.98
N PRO A 355 -16.10 -5.43 -15.94
CA PRO A 355 -15.97 -5.05 -14.53
C PRO A 355 -14.52 -4.74 -14.12
N TYR A 356 -14.34 -3.63 -13.41
CA TYR A 356 -13.15 -3.26 -12.64
C TYR A 356 -13.60 -2.55 -11.35
N LYS A 357 -12.72 -2.48 -10.36
CA LYS A 357 -12.99 -1.78 -9.10
C LYS A 357 -12.75 -0.29 -9.23
N ILE A 358 -13.44 0.50 -8.43
CA ILE A 358 -13.09 1.88 -8.15
C ILE A 358 -12.05 1.88 -7.03
N SER A 359 -10.88 2.46 -7.28
CA SER A 359 -9.82 2.56 -6.29
C SER A 359 -9.83 3.95 -5.64
N VAL A 360 -9.80 3.99 -4.31
CA VAL A 360 -9.85 5.20 -3.50
C VAL A 360 -8.47 5.40 -2.88
N HIS A 361 -7.68 6.25 -3.54
CA HIS A 361 -6.39 6.70 -3.05
C HIS A 361 -6.55 7.75 -1.95
N SER A 362 -5.52 7.90 -1.12
CA SER A 362 -5.60 8.75 0.09
C SER A 362 -6.80 8.38 0.98
N GLY A 363 -7.18 7.10 0.97
CA GLY A 363 -8.43 6.60 1.51
C GLY A 363 -8.48 6.52 3.03
N SER A 364 -7.34 6.63 3.72
CA SER A 364 -7.34 6.67 5.19
C SER A 364 -7.98 7.95 5.72
N ASP A 365 -8.63 7.81 6.87
CA ASP A 365 -9.26 8.86 7.69
C ASP A 365 -10.46 9.56 7.04
N LYS A 366 -10.93 9.11 5.86
CA LYS A 366 -12.09 9.66 5.13
C LYS A 366 -13.44 9.17 5.69
N PHE A 367 -13.61 9.21 7.01
CA PHE A 367 -14.74 8.60 7.71
C PHE A 367 -16.11 9.13 7.24
N SER A 368 -16.20 10.41 6.87
CA SER A 368 -17.46 11.01 6.41
C SER A 368 -18.01 10.40 5.11
N ILE A 369 -17.15 9.85 4.24
CA ILE A 369 -17.57 9.26 2.95
C ILE A 369 -17.66 7.73 2.98
N PHE A 370 -17.11 7.07 4.00
CA PHE A 370 -17.13 5.61 4.11
C PHE A 370 -18.54 4.99 4.07
N PRO A 371 -19.58 5.55 4.73
CA PRO A 371 -20.94 5.03 4.61
C PRO A 371 -21.47 5.06 3.16
N THR A 372 -21.11 6.08 2.40
CA THR A 372 -21.48 6.22 0.99
C THR A 372 -20.72 5.20 0.13
N LEU A 373 -19.43 5.01 0.36
CA LEU A 373 -18.64 3.94 -0.29
C LEU A 373 -19.24 2.55 -0.01
N GLY A 374 -19.58 2.27 1.25
CA GLY A 374 -20.18 0.99 1.65
C GLY A 374 -21.52 0.70 0.96
N ARG A 375 -22.39 1.72 0.90
CA ARG A 375 -23.73 1.61 0.30
C ARG A 375 -23.71 1.39 -1.21
N PHE A 376 -22.81 2.05 -1.94
CA PHE A 376 -22.83 2.03 -3.41
C PHE A 376 -21.74 1.16 -4.05
N ALA A 377 -20.60 0.96 -3.38
CA ALA A 377 -19.39 0.40 -3.96
C ALA A 377 -18.73 -0.71 -3.12
N SER A 378 -19.34 -1.21 -2.04
CA SER A 378 -18.72 -2.18 -1.12
C SER A 378 -18.10 -3.41 -1.80
N ASN A 379 -18.71 -3.93 -2.86
CA ASN A 379 -18.19 -5.08 -3.61
C ASN A 379 -17.25 -4.72 -4.79
N LEU A 380 -17.06 -3.43 -5.07
CA LEU A 380 -16.34 -2.91 -6.23
C LEU A 380 -15.32 -1.83 -5.83
N ILE A 381 -14.78 -1.90 -4.62
CA ILE A 381 -13.84 -0.90 -4.12
C ILE A 381 -12.47 -1.50 -3.78
N HIS A 382 -11.44 -0.73 -4.07
CA HIS A 382 -10.11 -0.90 -3.47
C HIS A 382 -9.81 0.35 -2.63
N LEU A 383 -9.82 0.24 -1.29
CA LEU A 383 -9.45 1.35 -0.41
C LEU A 383 -7.95 1.33 -0.12
N LYS A 384 -7.19 2.37 -0.48
CA LYS A 384 -5.75 2.44 -0.17
C LYS A 384 -5.46 3.29 1.06
N THR A 385 -4.81 2.67 2.05
CA THR A 385 -4.24 3.31 3.24
C THR A 385 -2.73 3.09 3.28
N ALA A 386 -1.99 3.99 3.93
CA ALA A 386 -0.55 3.80 4.16
C ALA A 386 -0.07 4.64 5.35
N GLY A 387 -0.02 5.97 5.19
CA GLY A 387 0.59 6.85 6.18
C GLY A 387 -0.14 6.92 7.53
N THR A 388 -1.41 6.52 7.61
CA THR A 388 -2.10 6.41 8.91
C THR A 388 -1.43 5.38 9.83
N SER A 389 -0.95 4.25 9.29
CA SER A 389 -0.22 3.24 10.09
C SER A 389 1.05 3.81 10.73
N TYR A 390 1.74 4.70 10.03
CA TYR A 390 2.90 5.41 10.56
C TYR A 390 2.50 6.33 11.72
N LEU A 391 1.39 7.06 11.59
CA LEU A 391 0.87 7.93 12.66
C LEU A 391 0.46 7.14 13.91
N GLU A 392 -0.20 6.00 13.73
CA GLU A 392 -0.58 5.14 14.85
C GLU A 392 0.65 4.51 15.52
N SER A 393 1.74 4.28 14.78
CA SER A 393 3.02 3.87 15.37
C SER A 393 3.63 4.98 16.23
N LEU A 394 3.51 6.24 15.81
CA LEU A 394 3.99 7.36 16.61
C LEU A 394 3.21 7.55 17.93
N ARG A 395 2.00 7.00 18.07
CA ARG A 395 1.30 6.96 19.37
C ARG A 395 2.07 6.14 20.39
N ILE A 396 2.65 5.02 19.97
CA ILE A 396 3.48 4.18 20.84
C ILE A 396 4.71 4.95 21.31
N VAL A 397 5.34 5.70 20.41
CA VAL A 397 6.46 6.58 20.76
C VAL A 397 6.01 7.68 21.73
N ALA A 398 4.85 8.32 21.51
CA ALA A 398 4.34 9.34 22.41
C ALA A 398 4.08 8.82 23.84
N ARG A 399 3.61 7.56 23.97
CA ARG A 399 3.30 6.91 25.25
C ARG A 399 4.54 6.46 26.02
N HIS A 400 5.52 5.89 25.32
CA HIS A 400 6.66 5.21 25.95
C HIS A 400 7.98 5.98 25.89
N ASP A 401 8.13 6.89 24.93
CA ASP A 401 9.26 7.82 24.84
C ASP A 401 8.78 9.23 24.42
N PRO A 402 8.07 9.94 25.32
CA PRO A 402 7.56 11.29 25.04
C PRO A 402 8.69 12.28 24.73
N THR A 403 9.91 12.04 25.22
CA THR A 403 11.08 12.85 24.90
C THR A 403 11.43 12.71 23.42
N LEU A 404 11.59 11.48 22.92
CA LEU A 404 11.79 11.23 21.50
C LEU A 404 10.64 11.81 20.68
N PHE A 405 9.39 11.60 21.07
CA PHE A 405 8.25 12.15 20.34
C PHE A 405 8.32 13.68 20.18
N ARG A 406 8.71 14.41 21.23
CA ARG A 406 8.93 15.87 21.18
C ARG A 406 10.07 16.27 20.24
N GLU A 407 11.14 15.48 20.19
CA GLU A 407 12.22 15.65 19.20
C GLU A 407 11.69 15.48 17.77
N LEU A 408 10.86 14.45 17.53
CA LEU A 408 10.26 14.18 16.21
C LEU A 408 9.37 15.34 15.76
N VAL A 409 8.51 15.86 16.63
CA VAL A 409 7.66 17.03 16.34
C VAL A 409 8.52 18.26 16.04
N SER A 410 9.55 18.52 16.84
CA SER A 410 10.46 19.65 16.64
C SER A 410 11.15 19.59 15.29
N PHE A 411 11.63 18.40 14.91
CA PHE A 411 12.27 18.17 13.62
C PHE A 411 11.28 18.25 12.46
N ALA A 412 10.07 17.70 12.62
CA ALA A 412 9.00 17.79 11.63
C ALA A 412 8.66 19.26 11.31
N LEU A 413 8.54 20.12 12.34
CA LEU A 413 8.30 21.55 12.15
C LEU A 413 9.38 22.22 11.31
N GLN A 414 10.66 21.86 11.52
CA GLN A 414 11.79 22.40 10.74
C GLN A 414 11.77 21.91 9.29
N ARG A 415 11.33 20.67 9.05
CA ARG A 415 11.35 20.03 7.72
C ARG A 415 10.08 20.27 6.91
N PHE A 416 9.00 20.71 7.54
CA PHE A 416 7.68 20.78 6.93
C PHE A 416 7.66 21.52 5.58
N ALA A 417 8.30 22.69 5.50
CA ALA A 417 8.31 23.49 4.27
C ALA A 417 8.93 22.77 3.07
N GLU A 418 9.96 21.95 3.31
CA GLU A 418 10.59 21.14 2.25
C GLU A 418 9.73 19.92 1.92
N ASP A 419 9.34 19.17 2.95
CA ASP A 419 8.65 17.89 2.79
C ASP A 419 7.24 18.04 2.22
N ARG A 420 6.59 19.20 2.43
CA ARG A 420 5.28 19.58 1.85
C ARG A 420 5.32 19.73 0.34
N LYS A 421 6.46 20.03 -0.29
CA LYS A 421 6.53 20.20 -1.76
C LYS A 421 6.03 18.98 -2.54
N ALA A 422 6.13 17.79 -1.94
CA ALA A 422 5.68 16.53 -2.53
C ALA A 422 4.22 16.15 -2.17
N TYR A 423 3.49 17.00 -1.44
CA TYR A 423 2.15 16.72 -0.94
C TYR A 423 1.24 17.94 -0.99
N HIS A 424 0.04 17.77 -1.53
CA HIS A 424 -1.00 18.79 -1.45
C HIS A 424 -1.72 18.73 -0.09
N VAL A 425 -1.33 19.64 0.83
CA VAL A 425 -1.97 19.82 2.15
C VAL A 425 -2.13 21.30 2.50
N THR A 426 -3.20 21.65 3.21
CA THR A 426 -3.49 23.01 3.73
C THR A 426 -3.22 23.15 5.23
N THR A 427 -2.21 22.44 5.75
CA THR A 427 -1.83 22.48 7.16
C THR A 427 -1.45 23.91 7.59
N ASP A 428 -2.02 24.35 8.72
CA ASP A 428 -1.67 25.62 9.36
C ASP A 428 -0.74 25.39 10.55
N LEU A 429 0.53 25.77 10.40
CA LEU A 429 1.54 25.62 11.45
C LEU A 429 1.29 26.53 12.66
N SER A 430 0.54 27.63 12.51
CA SER A 430 0.25 28.55 13.63
C SER A 430 -0.65 27.91 14.69
N HIS A 431 -1.42 26.88 14.31
CA HIS A 431 -2.27 26.10 15.20
C HIS A 431 -1.53 24.93 15.86
N ILE A 432 -0.24 24.74 15.60
CA ILE A 432 0.56 23.65 16.18
C ILE A 432 1.39 24.24 17.34
N PRO A 433 1.06 23.94 18.60
CA PRO A 433 1.88 24.40 19.71
C PRO A 433 3.28 23.79 19.65
N GLY A 434 4.27 24.50 20.20
CA GLY A 434 5.61 23.95 20.33
C GLY A 434 5.60 22.74 21.28
N PRO A 435 6.32 21.65 20.98
CA PRO A 435 6.22 20.40 21.73
C PRO A 435 6.44 20.60 23.22
N ASN A 436 7.45 21.37 23.64
CA ASN A 436 7.76 21.63 25.06
C ASN A 436 6.66 22.35 25.86
N LYS A 437 5.60 22.85 25.20
CA LYS A 437 4.45 23.51 25.84
C LYS A 437 3.24 22.58 26.05
N VAL A 438 3.30 21.36 25.53
CA VAL A 438 2.22 20.36 25.60
C VAL A 438 2.58 19.35 26.70
N LEU A 439 1.63 18.97 27.56
CA LEU A 439 1.84 17.93 28.57
C LEU A 439 1.96 16.55 27.91
N ASP A 440 2.66 15.60 28.55
CA ASP A 440 2.82 14.25 28.00
C ASP A 440 1.47 13.58 27.70
N CYS A 441 0.49 13.75 28.59
CA CYS A 441 -0.87 13.21 28.41
C CYS A 441 -1.65 13.82 27.23
N ASP A 442 -1.22 14.97 26.71
CA ASP A 442 -1.89 15.70 25.62
C ASP A 442 -1.15 15.56 24.27
N LEU A 443 0.01 14.89 24.23
CA LEU A 443 0.82 14.74 23.01
C LEU A 443 0.04 14.05 21.88
N GLU A 444 -0.61 12.92 22.16
CA GLU A 444 -1.41 12.22 21.16
C GLU A 444 -2.55 13.08 20.62
N LYS A 445 -3.30 13.72 21.53
CA LYS A 445 -4.42 14.57 21.14
C LYS A 445 -3.94 15.69 20.21
N THR A 446 -2.92 16.41 20.63
CA THR A 446 -2.43 17.60 19.93
C THR A 446 -1.77 17.29 18.59
N TYR A 447 -1.05 16.16 18.48
CA TYR A 447 -0.23 15.88 17.30
C TYR A 447 -0.74 14.73 16.43
N LEU A 448 -1.62 13.86 16.93
CA LEU A 448 -2.08 12.66 16.21
C LEU A 448 -3.60 12.58 16.05
N ASP A 449 -4.37 13.36 16.82
CA ASP A 449 -5.83 13.50 16.65
C ASP A 449 -6.19 14.80 15.94
N GLU A 450 -5.56 15.92 16.32
CA GLU A 450 -5.81 17.23 15.71
C GLU A 450 -5.24 17.34 14.29
N ARG A 451 -6.04 17.91 13.38
CA ARG A 451 -5.75 18.02 11.94
C ARG A 451 -4.32 18.46 11.62
N ASN A 452 -3.88 19.59 12.17
CA ASN A 452 -2.63 20.21 11.76
C ASN A 452 -1.40 19.43 12.22
N GLY A 453 -1.40 18.97 13.47
CA GLY A 453 -0.33 18.12 14.01
C GLY A 453 -0.25 16.78 13.26
N ARG A 454 -1.41 16.21 12.94
CA ARG A 454 -1.50 14.92 12.26
C ARG A 454 -0.94 15.00 10.83
N GLN A 455 -1.27 16.07 10.09
CA GLN A 455 -0.71 16.30 8.75
C GLN A 455 0.80 16.61 8.78
N LEU A 456 1.25 17.41 9.75
CA LEU A 456 2.67 17.71 9.97
C LEU A 456 3.48 16.41 10.04
N LEU A 457 3.10 15.51 10.95
CA LEU A 457 3.81 14.24 11.12
C LEU A 457 3.66 13.31 9.92
N HIS A 458 2.48 13.28 9.29
CA HIS A 458 2.21 12.38 8.16
C HIS A 458 3.14 12.64 6.97
N ILE A 459 3.45 13.90 6.67
CA ILE A 459 4.22 14.24 5.47
C ILE A 459 5.73 14.27 5.70
N THR A 460 6.17 14.40 6.96
CA THR A 460 7.60 14.47 7.33
C THR A 460 8.22 13.11 7.67
N TYR A 461 7.46 12.01 7.59
CA TYR A 461 7.93 10.65 7.88
C TYR A 461 9.27 10.32 7.20
N GLY A 462 9.44 10.71 5.94
CA GLY A 462 10.65 10.43 5.18
C GLY A 462 11.87 11.07 5.83
N SER A 463 11.84 12.40 6.05
CA SER A 463 12.92 13.10 6.74
C SER A 463 13.20 12.50 8.12
N VAL A 464 12.15 12.22 8.91
CA VAL A 464 12.28 11.64 10.25
C VAL A 464 13.00 10.29 10.20
N LEU A 465 12.59 9.42 9.27
CA LEU A 465 13.13 8.08 9.17
C LEU A 465 14.51 8.06 8.50
N THR A 466 14.92 9.08 7.73
CA THR A 466 16.15 9.02 6.93
C THR A 466 17.23 10.02 7.33
N ILE A 467 16.98 10.89 8.31
CA ILE A 467 18.02 11.80 8.78
C ILE A 467 19.17 11.01 9.45
N LYS A 468 20.39 11.32 9.03
CA LYS A 468 21.63 10.71 9.53
C LYS A 468 22.52 11.76 10.18
N LYS A 469 23.28 11.33 11.19
CA LYS A 469 24.43 12.07 11.70
C LYS A 469 25.55 12.05 10.66
N ALA A 470 26.56 12.91 10.85
CA ALA A 470 27.79 12.87 10.05
C ALA A 470 28.52 11.51 10.11
N SER A 471 28.34 10.75 11.20
CA SER A 471 28.87 9.38 11.35
C SER A 471 28.14 8.33 10.51
N GLY A 472 27.02 8.66 9.85
CA GLY A 472 26.21 7.74 9.06
C GLY A 472 25.12 7.01 9.84
N GLU A 473 25.10 7.12 11.17
CA GLU A 473 24.02 6.60 12.03
C GLU A 473 22.71 7.35 11.82
N TRP A 474 21.59 6.66 11.87
CA TRP A 474 20.27 7.31 11.86
C TRP A 474 20.04 8.08 13.16
N VAL A 475 19.48 9.29 13.07
CA VAL A 475 19.22 10.11 14.26
C VAL A 475 18.03 9.56 15.05
N TYR A 476 16.94 9.22 14.35
CA TYR A 476 15.68 8.81 14.98
C TYR A 476 15.26 7.37 14.68
N ARG A 477 15.56 6.85 13.48
CA ARG A 477 15.06 5.55 13.00
C ARG A 477 15.25 4.43 14.02
N ASP A 478 16.47 4.20 14.48
CA ASP A 478 16.78 3.07 15.35
C ASP A 478 16.10 3.19 16.73
N ARG A 479 15.96 4.42 17.24
CA ARG A 479 15.24 4.69 18.50
C ARG A 479 13.74 4.45 18.34
N ILE A 480 13.14 4.89 17.23
CA ILE A 480 11.73 4.62 16.90
C ILE A 480 11.52 3.11 16.80
N LEU A 481 12.27 2.42 15.95
CA LEU A 481 12.11 0.98 15.75
C LEU A 481 12.28 0.19 17.04
N ARG A 482 13.26 0.55 17.88
CA ARG A 482 13.45 -0.10 19.19
C ARG A 482 12.24 0.07 20.10
N CYS A 483 11.75 1.30 20.29
CA CYS A 483 10.55 1.58 21.08
C CYS A 483 9.35 0.75 20.56
N LEU A 484 9.15 0.73 19.24
CA LEU A 484 8.07 -0.05 18.62
C LEU A 484 8.19 -1.56 18.87
N MET A 485 9.40 -2.13 18.78
CA MET A 485 9.63 -3.56 19.00
C MET A 485 9.52 -3.97 20.49
N GLU A 486 9.91 -3.09 21.41
CA GLU A 486 9.76 -3.31 22.86
C GLU A 486 8.28 -3.33 23.27
N HIS A 487 7.42 -2.63 22.53
CA HIS A 487 5.98 -2.52 22.77
C HIS A 487 5.13 -3.14 21.64
N GLU A 488 5.61 -4.22 21.02
CA GLU A 488 5.04 -4.75 19.77
C GLU A 488 3.55 -5.11 19.84
N ASP A 489 3.08 -5.71 20.94
CA ASP A 489 1.66 -6.08 21.06
C ASP A 489 0.75 -4.86 21.17
N GLU A 490 1.18 -3.80 21.89
CA GLU A 490 0.42 -2.55 21.96
C GLU A 490 0.41 -1.84 20.60
N LEU A 491 1.53 -1.85 19.88
CA LEU A 491 1.61 -1.36 18.51
C LEU A 491 0.59 -2.07 17.62
N TYR A 492 0.57 -3.40 17.64
CA TYR A 492 -0.31 -4.20 16.79
C TYR A 492 -1.78 -3.93 17.11
N GLU A 493 -2.17 -3.86 18.38
CA GLU A 493 -3.55 -3.54 18.76
C GLU A 493 -3.94 -2.09 18.45
N THR A 494 -3.02 -1.14 18.62
CA THR A 494 -3.28 0.28 18.30
C THR A 494 -3.56 0.45 16.80
N VAL A 495 -2.69 -0.12 15.95
CA VAL A 495 -2.90 -0.11 14.48
C VAL A 495 -4.15 -0.89 14.10
N ALA A 496 -4.37 -2.06 14.71
CA ALA A 496 -5.52 -2.89 14.39
C ALA A 496 -6.84 -2.18 14.70
N LYS A 497 -6.96 -1.55 15.87
CA LYS A 497 -8.14 -0.78 16.28
C LYS A 497 -8.43 0.36 15.30
N HIS A 498 -7.39 1.06 14.84
CA HIS A 498 -7.56 2.17 13.91
C HIS A 498 -8.03 1.70 12.52
N LEU A 499 -7.40 0.68 11.95
CA LEU A 499 -7.79 0.15 10.63
C LEU A 499 -9.11 -0.61 10.67
N ARG A 500 -9.44 -1.29 11.76
CA ARG A 500 -10.74 -1.97 11.91
C ARG A 500 -11.89 -0.98 11.79
N ARG A 501 -11.76 0.23 12.36
CA ARG A 501 -12.74 1.32 12.17
C ARG A 501 -12.94 1.70 10.71
N HIS A 502 -11.89 1.66 9.89
CA HIS A 502 -12.01 1.95 8.45
C HIS A 502 -12.78 0.85 7.74
N VAL A 503 -12.37 -0.40 7.99
CA VAL A 503 -12.96 -1.58 7.36
C VAL A 503 -14.44 -1.70 7.74
N GLU A 504 -14.79 -1.57 9.02
CA GLU A 504 -16.18 -1.63 9.49
C GLU A 504 -17.06 -0.48 9.00
N ALA A 505 -16.48 0.71 8.77
CA ALA A 505 -17.23 1.86 8.28
C ALA A 505 -17.65 1.73 6.79
N ILE A 506 -16.96 0.91 6.00
CA ILE A 506 -17.31 0.63 4.60
C ILE A 506 -18.05 -0.70 4.50
N TRP A 507 -17.52 -1.74 5.11
CA TRP A 507 -18.06 -3.09 5.09
C TRP A 507 -18.60 -3.38 6.48
N SER A 508 -19.78 -2.86 6.81
CA SER A 508 -20.49 -3.21 8.06
C SER A 508 -21.13 -4.60 7.96
#